data_AF-A0A3R5Y2G7-F1
#
_entry.id   AF-A0A3R5Y2G7-F1
#
_cell.length_a   1.000
_cell.length_b   1.000
_cell.length_c   1.000
_cell.angle_alpha   90.00
_cell.angle_beta   90.00
_cell.angle_gamma   90.00
#
_symmetry.space_group_name_H-M   'P 1'
#
loop_
_entity.id
_entity.type
_entity.pdbx_description
1 polymer ?
#
loop_
_entity_poly.entity_id
_entity_poly.type
_entity_poly.pdbx_seq_one_letter_code
_entity_poly.pdbx_strand_id
1 'polypeptide(L)'
;MKIKIINKSKHSLPEYKTEGAAGMDLYANLNEPITLQPLERALIPTGLFMEIPKGYEAQVRPRSGLALKHGLTCLNSPGTIDSDYRGELGVILANVSNEPFTVNDGERIAQLVIAKHERAEWELSETLSDTSRGEGGFGSTGKK
;
A
#
# COMPACT_ATOMS: atom_id res chain seq x y z
N MET A 1 -16.67 -2.45 11.28
CA MET A 1 -16.84 -2.68 9.82
C MET A 1 -16.45 -4.12 9.52
N LYS A 2 -17.09 -4.77 8.56
CA LYS A 2 -16.70 -6.11 8.08
C LYS A 2 -16.44 -6.03 6.57
N ILE A 3 -15.38 -6.70 6.10
CA ILE A 3 -14.99 -6.79 4.68
C ILE A 3 -15.09 -8.26 4.30
N LYS A 4 -15.75 -8.59 3.18
CA LYS A 4 -15.73 -9.98 2.69
C LYS A 4 -14.40 -10.22 1.99
N ILE A 5 -13.80 -11.37 2.27
CA ILE A 5 -12.48 -11.74 1.75
C ILE A 5 -12.50 -13.20 1.32
N ILE A 6 -11.88 -13.49 0.18
CA ILE A 6 -11.54 -14.85 -0.26
C ILE A 6 -10.03 -14.97 -0.08
N ASN A 7 -9.60 -16.02 0.62
CA ASN A 7 -8.20 -16.37 0.75
C ASN A 7 -7.92 -17.65 -0.04
N LYS A 8 -7.16 -17.53 -1.12
CA LYS A 8 -6.63 -18.64 -1.92
C LYS A 8 -5.14 -18.88 -1.67
N SER A 9 -4.54 -18.15 -0.74
CA SER A 9 -3.14 -18.31 -0.36
C SER A 9 -2.93 -19.52 0.55
N LYS A 10 -1.65 -19.88 0.73
CA LYS A 10 -1.20 -20.89 1.71
C LYS A 10 -1.14 -20.33 3.13
N HIS A 11 -1.41 -19.03 3.32
CA HIS A 11 -1.13 -18.27 4.54
C HIS A 11 -2.41 -17.84 5.25
N SER A 12 -2.32 -17.59 6.55
CA SER A 12 -3.43 -17.06 7.35
C SER A 12 -3.89 -15.69 6.85
N LEU A 13 -5.15 -15.34 7.15
CA LEU A 13 -5.65 -14.00 6.89
C LEU A 13 -4.80 -12.94 7.62
N PRO A 14 -4.60 -11.76 7.01
CA PRO A 14 -3.99 -10.62 7.69
C PRO A 14 -4.76 -10.25 8.96
N GLU A 15 -4.04 -9.92 10.01
CA GLU A 15 -4.61 -9.54 11.30
C GLU A 15 -3.88 -8.33 11.89
N TYR A 16 -4.60 -7.59 12.75
CA TYR A 16 -4.01 -6.53 13.55
C TYR A 16 -3.18 -7.15 14.68
N LYS A 17 -1.86 -6.98 14.63
CA LYS A 17 -0.93 -7.62 15.57
C LYS A 17 -0.92 -6.99 16.96
N THR A 18 -1.40 -5.76 17.09
CA THR A 18 -1.53 -5.04 18.37
C THR A 18 -2.82 -4.22 18.35
N GLU A 19 -3.30 -3.83 19.53
CA GLU A 19 -4.51 -3.03 19.69
C GLU A 19 -4.45 -1.68 18.94
N GLY A 20 -3.27 -1.06 18.90
CA GLY A 20 -3.05 0.22 18.22
C GLY A 20 -2.60 0.12 16.75
N ALA A 21 -2.55 -1.09 16.17
CA ALA A 21 -2.07 -1.26 14.81
C ALA A 21 -3.06 -0.64 13.80
N ALA A 22 -2.57 0.26 12.94
CA ALA A 22 -3.38 0.85 11.87
C ALA A 22 -3.57 -0.09 10.67
N GLY A 23 -2.63 -1.03 10.47
CA GLY A 23 -2.63 -1.92 9.32
C GLY A 23 -2.36 -3.38 9.68
N MET A 24 -2.62 -4.25 8.71
CA MET A 24 -2.45 -5.70 8.80
C MET A 24 -1.34 -6.15 7.85
N ASP A 25 -0.42 -6.99 8.31
CA ASP A 25 0.67 -7.48 7.46
C ASP A 25 0.14 -8.34 6.30
N LEU A 26 0.63 -8.07 5.08
CA LEU A 26 0.37 -8.88 3.88
C LEU A 26 1.52 -9.85 3.63
N TYR A 27 1.16 -11.09 3.32
CA TYR A 27 2.09 -12.18 3.08
C TYR A 27 2.30 -12.41 1.58
N ALA A 28 3.53 -12.69 1.17
CA ALA A 28 3.83 -13.18 -0.18
C ALA A 28 3.27 -14.59 -0.35
N ASN A 29 2.51 -14.83 -1.42
CA ASN A 29 1.97 -16.14 -1.76
C ASN A 29 2.65 -16.68 -3.03
N LEU A 30 3.81 -17.30 -2.87
CA LEU A 30 4.70 -17.67 -3.95
C LEU A 30 4.83 -19.20 -4.08
N ASN A 31 5.07 -19.68 -5.30
CA ASN A 31 5.48 -21.07 -5.54
C ASN A 31 7.00 -21.22 -5.49
N GLU A 32 7.72 -20.20 -5.94
CA GLU A 32 9.18 -20.11 -5.92
C GLU A 32 9.60 -18.71 -5.44
N PRO A 33 10.75 -18.57 -4.76
CA PRO A 33 11.25 -17.26 -4.34
C PRO A 33 11.49 -16.32 -5.52
N ILE A 34 11.28 -15.02 -5.31
CA ILE A 34 11.56 -13.97 -6.30
C ILE A 34 12.70 -13.10 -5.79
N THR A 35 13.80 -13.03 -6.54
CA THR A 35 14.91 -12.12 -6.24
C THR A 35 14.73 -10.82 -7.01
N LEU A 36 14.77 -9.69 -6.29
CA LEU A 36 14.81 -8.35 -6.85
C LEU A 36 16.23 -7.83 -6.81
N GLN A 37 16.84 -7.62 -7.98
CA GLN A 37 18.11 -6.90 -8.07
C GLN A 37 17.92 -5.41 -7.71
N PRO A 38 19.01 -4.68 -7.45
CA PRO A 38 18.95 -3.22 -7.33
C PRO A 38 18.14 -2.58 -8.46
N LEU A 39 17.21 -1.70 -8.11
CA LEU A 39 16.30 -0.97 -9.00
C LEU A 39 15.26 -1.82 -9.76
N GLU A 40 15.17 -3.12 -9.48
CA GLU A 40 14.11 -3.97 -10.01
C GLU A 40 12.81 -3.86 -9.22
N ARG A 41 11.73 -4.32 -9.86
CA ARG A 41 10.39 -4.41 -9.28
C ARG A 41 9.67 -5.67 -9.74
N ALA A 42 8.81 -6.20 -8.87
CA ALA A 42 7.93 -7.30 -9.21
C ALA A 42 6.55 -7.11 -8.56
N LEU A 43 5.53 -7.67 -9.22
CA LEU A 43 4.22 -7.86 -8.62
C LEU A 43 4.27 -9.14 -7.78
N ILE A 44 4.15 -8.99 -6.47
CA ILE A 44 4.12 -10.13 -5.54
C ILE A 44 2.64 -10.45 -5.23
N PRO A 45 2.13 -11.64 -5.63
CA PRO A 45 0.78 -12.06 -5.31
C PRO A 45 0.60 -12.31 -3.81
N THR A 46 -0.62 -12.06 -3.31
CA THR A 46 -0.97 -12.34 -1.89
C THR A 46 -1.98 -13.48 -1.74
N GLY A 47 -2.64 -13.90 -2.82
CA GLY A 47 -3.73 -14.86 -2.82
C GLY A 47 -5.03 -14.34 -2.19
N LEU A 48 -5.13 -13.02 -1.91
CA LEU A 48 -6.29 -12.40 -1.27
C LEU A 48 -7.16 -11.67 -2.28
N PHE A 49 -8.48 -11.76 -2.12
CA PHE A 49 -9.47 -11.06 -2.93
C PHE A 49 -10.49 -10.44 -1.99
N MET A 50 -10.86 -9.17 -2.19
CA MET A 50 -11.67 -8.44 -1.21
C MET A 50 -12.87 -7.74 -1.84
N GLU A 51 -13.93 -7.60 -1.06
CA GLU A 51 -15.07 -6.74 -1.35
C GLU A 51 -15.07 -5.59 -0.34
N ILE A 52 -14.41 -4.49 -0.71
CA ILE A 52 -14.33 -3.29 0.11
C ILE A 52 -15.65 -2.51 -0.01
N PRO A 53 -16.26 -2.05 1.09
CA PRO A 53 -17.46 -1.22 1.04
C PRO A 53 -17.23 0.11 0.32
N LYS A 54 -18.23 0.62 -0.40
CA LYS A 54 -18.20 1.97 -0.99
C LYS A 54 -17.92 3.03 0.10
N GLY A 55 -17.13 4.04 -0.24
CA GLY A 55 -16.65 5.08 0.69
C GLY A 55 -15.40 4.68 1.47
N TYR A 56 -14.84 3.51 1.17
CA TYR A 56 -13.57 3.04 1.70
C TYR A 56 -12.68 2.54 0.56
N GLU A 57 -11.38 2.67 0.78
CA GLU A 57 -10.34 2.02 0.01
C GLU A 57 -9.46 1.19 0.93
N ALA A 58 -8.71 0.24 0.37
CA ALA A 58 -7.61 -0.38 1.07
C ALA A 58 -6.29 0.15 0.50
N GLN A 59 -5.35 0.48 1.38
CA GLN A 59 -4.08 1.08 1.04
C GLN A 59 -2.95 0.10 1.37
N VAL A 60 -2.23 -0.34 0.35
CA VAL A 60 -1.01 -1.14 0.49
C VAL A 60 0.16 -0.19 0.77
N ARG A 61 0.82 -0.34 1.91
CA ARG A 61 1.91 0.52 2.37
C ARG A 61 3.19 -0.29 2.68
N PRO A 62 4.38 0.30 2.54
CA PRO A 62 5.63 -0.33 2.93
C PRO A 62 5.68 -0.64 4.42
N ARG A 63 6.42 -1.69 4.78
CA ARG A 63 6.79 -1.98 6.18
C ARG A 63 8.08 -1.26 6.49
N SER A 64 8.12 -0.47 7.56
CA SER A 64 9.29 0.35 7.93
C SER A 64 10.57 -0.46 8.10
N GLY A 65 10.47 -1.69 8.65
CA GLY A 65 11.60 -2.58 8.81
C GLY A 65 12.23 -3.00 7.48
N LEU A 66 11.42 -3.32 6.47
CA LEU A 66 11.91 -3.67 5.12
C LEU A 66 12.49 -2.45 4.41
N ALA A 67 11.84 -1.30 4.54
CA ALA A 67 12.32 -0.05 3.95
C ALA A 67 13.70 0.35 4.51
N LEU A 68 13.85 0.37 5.85
CA LEU A 68 15.09 0.82 6.48
C LEU A 68 16.24 -0.18 6.32
N LYS A 69 15.98 -1.49 6.49
CA LYS A 69 17.04 -2.50 6.54
C LYS A 69 17.45 -3.04 5.18
N HIS A 70 16.54 -3.03 4.21
CA HIS A 70 16.74 -3.68 2.91
C HIS A 70 16.46 -2.75 1.73
N GLY A 71 15.99 -1.51 1.96
CA GLY A 71 15.60 -0.60 0.87
C GLY A 71 14.44 -1.11 0.04
N LEU A 72 13.51 -1.86 0.64
CA LEU A 72 12.31 -2.35 -0.03
C LEU A 72 11.14 -1.40 0.18
N THR A 73 10.46 -1.06 -0.91
CA THR A 73 9.26 -0.22 -0.88
C THR A 73 8.15 -0.79 -1.75
N CYS A 74 6.93 -0.32 -1.54
CA CYS A 74 5.84 -0.51 -2.49
C CYS A 74 5.93 0.64 -3.51
N LEU A 75 6.19 0.34 -4.78
CA LEU A 75 6.50 1.34 -5.79
C LEU A 75 5.37 2.35 -6.00
N ASN A 76 4.12 1.88 -5.89
CA ASN A 76 2.92 2.69 -6.00
C ASN A 76 2.39 3.18 -4.63
N SER A 77 3.23 3.24 -3.59
CA SER A 77 2.79 3.56 -2.23
C SER A 77 2.21 4.98 -2.09
N PRO A 78 1.07 5.14 -1.39
CA PRO A 78 0.16 4.08 -0.96
C PRO A 78 -0.56 3.47 -2.17
N GLY A 79 -0.53 2.14 -2.30
CA GLY A 79 -1.23 1.44 -3.38
C GLY A 79 -2.72 1.37 -3.10
N THR A 80 -3.55 2.02 -3.93
CA THR A 80 -5.00 2.05 -3.77
C THR A 80 -5.67 0.78 -4.32
N ILE A 81 -6.58 0.22 -3.52
CA ILE A 81 -7.48 -0.87 -3.89
C ILE A 81 -8.91 -0.36 -3.79
N ASP A 82 -9.56 -0.24 -4.94
CA ASP A 82 -10.89 0.34 -5.07
C ASP A 82 -12.01 -0.58 -4.57
N SER A 83 -13.13 0.02 -4.19
CA SER A 83 -14.31 -0.69 -3.65
C SER A 83 -14.99 -1.65 -4.64
N ASP A 84 -14.80 -1.43 -5.94
CA ASP A 84 -15.32 -2.28 -7.02
C ASP A 84 -14.28 -3.26 -7.57
N TYR A 85 -13.04 -3.24 -7.08
CA TYR A 85 -12.02 -4.22 -7.44
C TYR A 85 -12.35 -5.59 -6.82
N ARG A 86 -12.25 -6.66 -7.62
CA ARG A 86 -12.45 -8.06 -7.21
C ARG A 86 -11.33 -9.00 -7.67
N GLY A 87 -10.26 -8.44 -8.23
CA GLY A 87 -9.08 -9.21 -8.60
C GLY A 87 -8.23 -9.54 -7.38
N GLU A 88 -7.11 -10.21 -7.64
CA GLU A 88 -6.15 -10.56 -6.60
C GLU A 88 -5.41 -9.31 -6.12
N LEU A 89 -5.32 -9.15 -4.80
CA LEU A 89 -4.48 -8.14 -4.20
C LEU A 89 -3.01 -8.49 -4.45
N GLY A 90 -2.31 -7.61 -5.16
CA GLY A 90 -0.87 -7.73 -5.40
C GLY A 90 -0.10 -6.58 -4.77
N VAL A 91 1.16 -6.84 -4.43
CA VAL A 91 2.09 -5.84 -3.91
C VAL A 91 3.16 -5.56 -4.96
N ILE A 92 3.22 -4.33 -5.48
CA ILE A 92 4.29 -3.94 -6.41
C ILE A 92 5.51 -3.57 -5.56
N LEU A 93 6.36 -4.55 -5.25
CA LEU A 93 7.60 -4.31 -4.53
C LEU A 93 8.68 -3.80 -5.47
N ALA A 94 9.45 -2.82 -5.01
CA ALA A 94 10.65 -2.33 -5.66
C ALA A 94 11.81 -2.34 -4.67
N ASN A 95 12.98 -2.76 -5.15
CA ASN A 95 14.23 -2.69 -4.43
C ASN A 95 14.97 -1.40 -4.81
N VAL A 96 15.03 -0.45 -3.88
CA VAL A 96 15.75 0.82 -4.05
C VAL A 96 17.11 0.83 -3.35
N SER A 97 17.58 -0.34 -2.90
CA SER A 97 18.91 -0.53 -2.35
C SER A 97 19.94 -0.91 -3.43
N ASN A 98 21.19 -1.07 -3.01
CA ASN A 98 22.29 -1.55 -3.86
C ASN A 98 22.56 -3.05 -3.70
N GLU A 99 21.77 -3.76 -2.89
CA GLU A 99 21.94 -5.19 -2.63
C GLU A 99 20.73 -5.98 -3.16
N PRO A 100 20.90 -7.19 -3.70
CA PRO A 100 19.78 -8.03 -4.08
C PRO A 100 18.95 -8.45 -2.86
N PHE A 101 17.64 -8.58 -3.04
CA PHE A 101 16.72 -9.06 -2.00
C PHE A 101 15.85 -10.19 -2.52
N THR A 102 15.86 -11.34 -1.84
CA THR A 102 15.01 -12.48 -2.18
C THR A 102 13.76 -12.50 -1.31
N VAL A 103 12.61 -12.30 -1.94
CA VAL A 103 11.29 -12.47 -1.32
C VAL A 103 10.96 -13.96 -1.26
N ASN A 104 10.71 -14.47 -0.07
CA ASN A 104 10.31 -15.86 0.14
C ASN A 104 8.79 -15.99 0.30
N ASP A 105 8.26 -17.18 0.03
CA ASP A 105 6.86 -17.49 0.34
C ASP A 105 6.58 -17.32 1.85
N GLY A 106 5.43 -16.74 2.20
CA GLY A 106 5.05 -16.48 3.59
C GLY A 106 5.77 -15.31 4.24
N GLU A 107 6.60 -14.57 3.50
CA GLU A 107 7.23 -13.38 4.03
C GLU A 107 6.24 -12.21 4.12
N ARG A 108 6.33 -11.43 5.19
CA ARG A 108 5.50 -10.22 5.38
C ARG A 108 6.10 -9.07 4.59
N ILE A 109 5.49 -8.74 3.45
CA ILE A 109 6.09 -7.85 2.46
C ILE A 109 5.55 -6.41 2.48
N ALA A 110 4.30 -6.23 2.93
CA ALA A 110 3.63 -4.93 2.99
C ALA A 110 2.63 -4.93 4.15
N GLN A 111 1.96 -3.81 4.37
CA GLN A 111 0.84 -3.72 5.29
C GLN A 111 -0.37 -3.08 4.61
N LEU A 112 -1.57 -3.53 4.97
CA LEU A 112 -2.84 -3.06 4.45
C LEU A 112 -3.52 -2.16 5.48
N VAL A 113 -3.85 -0.93 5.12
CA VAL A 113 -4.65 0.01 5.93
C VAL A 113 -5.99 0.23 5.24
N ILE A 114 -7.11 0.15 5.98
CA ILE A 114 -8.42 0.52 5.44
C ILE A 114 -8.70 1.98 5.75
N ALA A 115 -8.93 2.79 4.72
CA ALA A 115 -9.15 4.22 4.84
C ALA A 115 -10.52 4.62 4.29
N LYS A 116 -11.16 5.60 4.93
CA LYS A 116 -12.32 6.28 4.35
C LYS A 116 -11.84 7.26 3.28
N HIS A 117 -12.61 7.41 2.22
CA HIS A 117 -12.41 8.45 1.23
C HIS A 117 -13.76 9.07 0.84
N GLU A 118 -13.71 10.30 0.35
CA GLU A 118 -14.86 10.98 -0.23
C GLU A 118 -14.84 10.87 -1.76
N ARG A 119 -15.99 11.13 -2.40
CA ARG A 119 -16.07 11.35 -3.84
C ARG A 119 -16.44 12.81 -4.08
N ALA A 120 -15.50 13.57 -4.66
CA ALA A 120 -15.74 14.96 -5.00
C ALA A 120 -16.51 15.08 -6.32
N GLU A 121 -17.27 16.16 -6.44
CA GLU A 121 -17.83 16.66 -7.70
C GLU A 121 -17.13 17.99 -8.02
N TRP A 122 -16.85 18.22 -9.30
CA TRP A 122 -16.16 19.43 -9.72
C TRP A 122 -17.14 20.59 -9.90
N GLU A 123 -16.84 21.74 -9.28
CA GLU A 123 -17.51 23.01 -9.52
C GLU A 123 -16.51 23.96 -10.20
N LEU A 124 -16.75 24.31 -11.47
CA LEU A 124 -15.88 25.20 -12.21
C LEU A 124 -16.06 26.65 -11.72
N SER A 125 -14.95 27.33 -11.40
CA SER A 125 -14.96 28.72 -10.95
C SER A 125 -13.86 29.53 -11.64
N GLU A 126 -14.11 30.82 -11.88
CA GLU A 126 -13.12 31.77 -12.38
C GLU A 126 -12.19 32.30 -11.27
N THR A 127 -12.59 32.18 -10.01
CA THR A 127 -11.84 32.67 -8.84
C THR A 127 -11.86 31.68 -7.68
N LEU A 128 -10.85 31.77 -6.80
CA LEU A 128 -10.78 31.05 -5.53
C LEU A 128 -10.67 32.06 -4.38
N SER A 129 -11.13 31.70 -3.19
CA SER A 129 -10.97 32.53 -1.99
C SER A 129 -9.51 32.57 -1.53
N ASP A 130 -9.06 33.72 -1.02
CA ASP A 130 -7.72 33.84 -0.43
C ASP A 130 -7.57 33.01 0.85
N THR A 131 -6.35 32.50 1.07
CA THR A 131 -5.96 31.85 2.32
C THR A 131 -4.59 32.37 2.77
N SER A 132 -4.25 32.20 4.05
CA SER A 132 -2.92 32.59 4.57
C SER A 132 -1.77 31.86 3.89
N ARG A 133 -2.00 30.68 3.32
CA ARG A 133 -1.01 29.92 2.55
C ARG A 133 -0.94 30.38 1.08
N GLY A 134 -2.08 30.76 0.50
CA GLY A 134 -2.18 31.15 -0.91
C GLY A 134 -1.53 30.13 -1.84
N GLU A 135 -0.69 30.60 -2.75
CA GLU A 135 0.06 29.80 -3.73
C GLU A 135 1.34 29.15 -3.15
N GLY A 136 1.62 29.29 -1.85
CA GLY A 136 2.84 28.77 -1.22
C GLY A 136 2.89 27.24 -1.13
N GLY A 137 3.77 26.59 -1.90
CA GLY A 137 4.03 25.14 -1.88
C GLY A 137 5.52 24.77 -1.82
N PHE A 138 5.83 23.47 -1.88
CA PHE A 138 7.21 22.94 -2.06
C PHE A 138 8.27 23.48 -1.06
N GLY A 139 7.97 23.45 0.24
CA GLY A 139 8.91 23.93 1.26
C GLY A 139 8.84 25.43 1.51
N SER A 140 7.77 26.10 1.07
CA SER A 140 7.50 27.54 1.30
C SER A 140 7.54 27.98 2.78
N THR A 141 7.40 27.06 3.74
CA THR A 141 7.49 27.34 5.18
C THR A 141 8.88 27.09 5.78
N GLY A 142 9.84 26.60 5.00
CA GLY A 142 11.18 26.23 5.48
C GLY A 142 12.24 27.28 5.17
N LYS A 143 12.77 27.93 6.21
CA LYS A 143 14.12 28.51 6.20
C LYS A 143 14.99 27.70 7.16
N LYS A 144 15.90 26.91 6.58
CA LYS A 144 16.96 26.09 7.19
C LYS A 144 16.52 24.84 7.97
#